data_AF-A0A6P8FDZ9-F1
#
_entry.id   AF-A0A6P8FDZ9-F1
#
_cell.length_a   1.000
_cell.length_b   1.000
_cell.length_c   1.000
_cell.angle_alpha   90.00
_cell.angle_beta   90.00
_cell.angle_gamma   90.00
#
_symmetry.space_group_name_H-M   'P 1'
#
loop_
_entity.id
_entity.type
_entity.pdbx_description
1 polymer ?
#
loop_
_entity_poly.entity_id
_entity_poly.type
_entity_poly.pdbx_seq_one_letter_code
_entity_poly.pdbx_strand_id
1 'polypeptide(L)'
;METPHIGVVRDSMLTNPRLNRPSLGRSKSKGLVCPGPNFVYGMVTTIQDGGVAEAISSWYCPSAEGRRGGAPRRPERDFVSLNREGLKSGLVTAKELQQYRGTHNISRPAPVRGVERRSMPTLVPPDMTFGICNRPSTPIGELLHQQYRQRWIQQQIDRHTALQDQNTKRQLGRVQDTRTSVLRKSRPTVVSSPLWKLPQFQQVGPALDTFRDTAARQRALKAQQSDAARGPGAHGQGTNIKD
;
A
#
# COMPACT_ATOMS: atom_id res chain seq x y z
N MET A 1 22.54 5.37 2.68
CA MET A 1 21.50 5.72 3.66
C MET A 1 20.17 5.72 2.96
N GLU A 2 19.41 4.62 3.04
CA GLU A 2 18.07 4.57 2.47
C GLU A 2 17.14 5.42 3.33
N THR A 3 16.55 6.47 2.76
CA THR A 3 15.51 7.23 3.46
C THR A 3 14.34 6.29 3.74
N PRO A 4 13.88 6.15 5.00
CA PRO A 4 12.73 5.31 5.30
C PRO A 4 11.54 5.78 4.46
N HIS A 5 11.02 4.89 3.62
CA HIS A 5 9.87 5.18 2.79
C HIS A 5 8.63 5.08 3.67
N ILE A 6 8.06 6.24 3.98
CA ILE A 6 6.80 6.34 4.73
C ILE A 6 5.64 6.33 3.75
N GLY A 7 4.77 5.33 3.87
CA GLY A 7 3.56 5.16 3.08
C GLY A 7 3.51 3.85 2.30
N VAL A 8 2.38 3.60 1.63
CA VAL A 8 2.15 2.41 0.81
C VAL A 8 2.80 2.60 -0.56
N VAL A 9 3.72 1.72 -0.93
CA VAL A 9 4.25 1.67 -2.31
C VAL A 9 3.14 1.12 -3.20
N ARG A 10 2.61 1.96 -4.09
CA ARG A 10 1.61 1.56 -5.08
C ARG A 10 2.32 1.14 -6.37
N ASP A 11 1.76 0.20 -7.11
CA ASP A 11 2.33 -0.25 -8.39
C ASP A 11 2.51 0.90 -9.38
N SER A 12 1.58 1.85 -9.38
CA SER A 12 1.66 3.07 -10.21
C SER A 12 2.90 3.94 -9.91
N MET A 13 3.51 3.80 -8.73
CA MET A 13 4.74 4.53 -8.39
C MET A 13 5.96 4.02 -9.16
N LEU A 14 5.98 2.73 -9.54
CA LEU A 14 7.05 2.11 -10.33
C LEU A 14 7.05 2.60 -11.79
N THR A 15 5.87 2.96 -12.29
CA THR A 15 5.67 3.53 -13.63
C THR A 15 5.97 5.03 -13.67
N ASN A 16 5.95 5.73 -12.52
CA ASN A 16 6.10 7.18 -12.51
C ASN A 16 7.60 7.60 -12.54
N PRO A 17 8.08 8.23 -13.63
CA PRO A 17 9.49 8.61 -13.76
C PRO A 17 9.94 9.68 -12.75
N ARG A 18 9.00 10.41 -12.13
CA ARG A 18 9.33 11.41 -11.10
C ARG A 18 9.66 10.77 -9.76
N LEU A 19 9.03 9.64 -9.45
CA LEU A 19 9.19 8.94 -8.19
C LEU A 19 10.35 7.93 -8.22
N ASN A 20 10.66 7.40 -9.41
CA ASN A 20 11.78 6.48 -9.59
C ASN A 20 13.13 7.16 -9.31
N ARG A 21 13.91 6.60 -8.39
CA ARG A 21 15.30 7.00 -8.15
C ARG A 21 16.24 6.22 -9.06
N PRO A 22 17.28 6.85 -9.64
CA PRO A 22 18.29 6.11 -10.38
C PRO A 22 19.05 5.19 -9.43
N SER A 23 19.22 3.93 -9.82
CA SER A 23 20.16 3.04 -9.15
C SER A 23 21.59 3.43 -9.51
N LEU A 24 22.52 3.32 -8.57
CA LEU A 24 23.93 3.61 -8.80
C LEU A 24 24.45 2.80 -10.00
N GLY A 25 25.15 3.47 -10.93
CA GLY A 25 25.72 2.84 -12.13
C GLY A 25 24.71 2.48 -13.23
N ARG A 26 23.43 2.85 -13.11
CA ARG A 26 22.45 2.69 -14.20
C ARG A 26 21.77 4.01 -14.53
N SER A 27 21.30 4.13 -15.77
CA SER A 27 20.47 5.25 -16.19
C SER A 27 19.12 5.23 -15.46
N LYS A 28 18.54 6.43 -15.25
CA LYS A 28 17.24 6.57 -14.58
C LYS A 28 16.15 5.91 -15.42
N SER A 29 15.45 4.93 -14.85
CA SER A 29 14.29 4.31 -15.50
C SER A 29 13.17 5.33 -15.67
N LYS A 30 12.59 5.39 -16.88
CA LYS A 30 11.43 6.24 -17.19
C LYS A 30 10.10 5.60 -16.76
N GLY A 31 10.12 4.39 -16.18
CA GLY A 31 8.91 3.66 -15.79
C GLY A 31 8.06 3.21 -16.99
N LEU A 32 8.62 3.24 -18.20
CA LEU A 32 7.98 2.74 -19.41
C LEU A 32 8.33 1.27 -19.60
N VAL A 33 7.36 0.48 -20.07
CA VAL A 33 7.62 -0.89 -20.51
C VAL A 33 8.33 -0.80 -21.85
N CYS A 34 9.63 -1.10 -21.84
CA CYS A 34 10.41 -1.21 -23.06
C CYS A 34 10.06 -2.52 -23.78
N PRO A 35 9.84 -2.49 -25.10
CA PRO A 35 9.84 -3.70 -25.92
C PRO A 35 11.01 -4.63 -25.58
N GLY A 36 10.75 -5.94 -25.65
CA GLY A 36 11.70 -6.99 -25.27
C GLY A 36 13.00 -7.00 -26.08
N PRO A 37 13.96 -7.87 -25.74
CA PRO A 37 15.32 -7.83 -26.30
C PRO A 37 15.40 -8.00 -27.82
N ASN A 38 14.38 -8.56 -28.45
CA ASN A 38 14.31 -8.76 -29.90
C ASN A 38 13.79 -7.54 -30.67
N PHE A 39 13.41 -6.46 -29.98
CA PHE A 39 12.91 -5.26 -30.62
C PHE A 39 14.05 -4.29 -30.92
N VAL A 40 14.20 -3.94 -32.20
CA VAL A 40 15.16 -2.94 -32.66
C VAL A 40 14.51 -1.57 -32.61
N TYR A 41 15.04 -0.67 -31.79
CA TYR A 41 14.59 0.72 -31.73
C TYR A 41 15.12 1.51 -32.94
N GLY A 42 14.29 2.40 -33.46
CA GLY A 42 14.61 3.23 -34.62
C GLY A 42 13.50 3.16 -35.66
N MET A 43 13.64 3.96 -36.72
CA MET A 43 12.77 3.88 -37.88
C MET A 43 13.54 3.19 -39.01
N VAL A 44 12.95 2.13 -39.57
CA VAL A 44 13.44 1.59 -40.85
C VAL A 44 12.86 2.48 -41.94
N THR A 45 13.73 3.17 -42.68
CA THR A 45 13.33 3.93 -43.86
C THR A 45 13.00 2.92 -44.97
N THR A 46 11.80 2.37 -44.93
CA THR A 46 11.25 1.60 -46.05
C THR A 46 10.68 2.59 -47.05
N ILE A 47 11.57 3.11 -47.89
CA ILE A 47 11.19 3.94 -49.02
C ILE A 47 10.53 3.01 -50.05
N GLN A 48 9.20 3.03 -50.11
CA GLN A 48 8.43 2.37 -51.16
C GLN A 48 8.18 3.37 -52.29
N ASP A 49 9.24 3.84 -52.93
CA ASP A 49 9.15 4.79 -54.05
C ASP A 49 8.93 4.07 -55.40
N GLY A 50 8.57 2.78 -55.38
CA GLY A 50 8.48 1.94 -56.59
C GLY A 50 9.77 1.85 -57.41
N GLY A 51 10.87 2.39 -56.88
CA GLY A 51 12.11 2.59 -57.58
C GLY A 51 12.02 3.61 -58.72
N VAL A 52 13.07 3.63 -59.54
CA VAL A 52 13.21 4.56 -60.67
C VAL A 52 12.07 4.42 -61.69
N ALA A 53 11.48 3.23 -61.82
CA ALA A 53 10.41 2.95 -62.78
C ALA A 53 9.13 3.73 -62.46
N GLU A 54 8.68 3.73 -61.20
CA GLU A 54 7.46 4.45 -60.79
C GLU A 54 7.67 5.97 -60.89
N ALA A 55 8.86 6.45 -60.52
CA ALA A 55 9.25 7.86 -60.59
C ALA A 55 9.27 8.43 -62.03
N ILE A 56 9.65 7.63 -63.03
CA ILE A 56 9.62 8.05 -64.44
C ILE A 56 8.20 7.96 -65.02
N SER A 57 7.39 7.02 -64.54
CA SER A 57 6.06 6.71 -65.12
C SER A 57 4.91 7.59 -64.64
N SER A 58 5.08 8.36 -63.55
CA SER A 58 3.98 9.11 -62.92
C SER A 58 4.20 10.63 -62.95
N TRP A 59 3.27 11.37 -63.57
CA TRP A 59 3.17 12.83 -63.43
C TRP A 59 2.24 13.16 -62.26
N TYR A 60 2.80 13.69 -61.16
CA TYR A 60 2.02 14.08 -59.98
C TYR A 60 1.35 15.45 -60.18
N CYS A 61 0.02 15.48 -60.31
CA CYS A 61 -0.78 16.69 -60.11
C CYS A 61 -1.22 16.79 -58.64
N PRO A 62 -0.81 17.82 -57.87
CA PRO A 62 -1.28 17.97 -56.50
C PRO A 62 -2.79 18.23 -56.47
N SER A 63 -3.59 17.28 -55.96
CA SER A 63 -4.98 17.57 -55.60
C SER A 63 -4.99 18.53 -54.40
N ALA A 64 -5.78 19.59 -54.51
CA ALA A 64 -6.00 20.59 -53.46
C ALA A 64 -6.58 20.02 -52.15
N GLU A 65 -6.93 18.73 -52.13
CA GLU A 65 -7.44 17.99 -50.96
C GLU A 65 -6.35 17.72 -49.90
N GLY A 66 -5.07 17.96 -50.22
CA GLY A 66 -3.94 17.71 -49.34
C GLY A 66 -3.63 18.77 -48.27
N ARG A 67 -4.40 19.87 -48.16
CA ARG A 67 -4.23 20.82 -47.04
C ARG A 67 -4.85 20.26 -45.76
N ARG A 68 -4.17 19.30 -45.13
CA ARG A 68 -4.41 18.89 -43.74
C ARG A 68 -4.01 20.05 -42.81
N GLY A 69 -4.92 21.01 -42.57
CA GLY A 69 -4.59 22.13 -41.68
C GLY A 69 -5.67 23.19 -41.44
N GLY A 70 -6.88 23.06 -41.97
CA GLY A 70 -7.91 24.06 -41.70
C GLY A 70 -9.25 23.71 -42.30
N ALA A 71 -9.95 22.74 -41.72
CA ALA A 71 -11.40 22.72 -41.89
C ALA A 71 -11.94 24.05 -41.36
N PRO A 72 -12.79 24.79 -42.11
CA PRO A 72 -13.38 26.02 -41.61
C PRO A 72 -14.07 25.72 -40.27
N ARG A 73 -13.62 26.39 -39.21
CA ARG A 73 -14.14 26.20 -37.85
C ARG A 73 -15.63 26.51 -37.87
N ARG A 74 -16.47 25.46 -37.84
CA ARG A 74 -17.93 25.63 -37.86
C ARG A 74 -18.33 26.44 -36.62
N PRO A 75 -19.18 27.47 -36.76
CA PRO A 75 -19.64 28.23 -35.62
C PRO A 75 -20.36 27.31 -34.63
N GLU A 76 -20.12 27.53 -33.33
CA GLU A 76 -20.73 26.73 -32.26
C GLU A 76 -22.26 26.89 -32.29
N ARG A 77 -22.99 25.78 -32.17
CA ARG A 77 -24.46 25.78 -32.20
C ARG A 77 -25.05 26.40 -30.93
N ASP A 78 -26.11 27.17 -31.07
CA ASP A 78 -26.82 27.74 -29.93
C ASP A 78 -27.99 26.84 -29.49
N PHE A 79 -27.74 25.96 -28.51
CA PHE A 79 -28.76 25.04 -28.02
C PHE A 79 -29.95 25.74 -27.34
N VAL A 80 -29.78 26.95 -26.80
CA VAL A 80 -30.86 27.65 -26.08
C VAL A 80 -31.90 28.19 -27.05
N SER A 81 -31.48 28.89 -28.10
CA SER A 81 -32.38 29.37 -29.15
C SER A 81 -33.00 28.21 -29.93
N LEU A 82 -32.22 27.17 -30.23
CA LEU A 82 -32.71 25.97 -30.90
C LEU A 82 -33.79 25.25 -30.08
N ASN A 83 -33.58 25.07 -28.76
CA ASN A 83 -34.61 24.49 -27.91
C ASN A 83 -35.85 25.39 -27.81
N ARG A 84 -35.67 26.72 -27.75
CA ARG A 84 -36.78 27.68 -27.73
C ARG A 84 -37.63 27.59 -29.01
N GLU A 85 -36.99 27.44 -30.17
CA GLU A 85 -37.69 27.28 -31.44
C GLU A 85 -38.34 25.90 -31.58
N GLY A 86 -37.68 24.84 -31.11
CA GLY A 86 -38.29 23.50 -31.02
C GLY A 86 -39.54 23.48 -30.14
N LEU A 87 -39.54 24.23 -29.04
CA LEU A 87 -40.74 24.41 -28.21
C LEU A 87 -41.82 25.22 -28.93
N LYS A 88 -41.46 26.26 -29.69
CA LYS A 88 -42.41 27.04 -30.51
C LYS A 88 -43.04 26.22 -31.63
N SER A 89 -42.32 25.26 -32.20
CA SER A 89 -42.84 24.32 -33.20
C SER A 89 -43.62 23.16 -32.59
N GLY A 90 -43.83 23.15 -31.26
CA GLY A 90 -44.66 22.17 -30.58
C GLY A 90 -43.97 20.84 -30.28
N LEU A 91 -42.64 20.78 -30.35
CA LEU A 91 -41.87 19.57 -30.03
C LEU A 91 -41.75 19.42 -28.51
N VAL A 92 -42.28 18.33 -27.98
CA VAL A 92 -42.31 18.06 -26.52
C VAL A 92 -41.39 16.90 -26.17
N THR A 93 -41.09 16.01 -27.13
CA THR A 93 -40.28 14.81 -26.90
C THR A 93 -38.80 15.07 -27.18
N ALA A 94 -37.90 14.48 -26.37
CA ALA A 94 -36.46 14.60 -26.56
C ALA A 94 -35.96 14.11 -27.94
N LYS A 95 -36.59 13.06 -28.50
CA LYS A 95 -36.27 12.51 -29.82
C LYS A 95 -36.60 13.49 -30.96
N GLU A 96 -37.76 14.13 -30.89
CA GLU A 96 -38.18 15.16 -31.84
C GLU A 96 -37.23 16.34 -31.80
N LEU A 97 -36.85 16.78 -30.61
CA LEU A 97 -35.91 17.88 -30.41
C LEU A 97 -34.50 17.55 -30.93
N GLN A 98 -34.08 16.28 -30.86
CA GLN A 98 -32.84 15.82 -31.48
C GLN A 98 -32.90 15.84 -33.01
N GLN A 99 -34.02 15.41 -33.61
CA GLN A 99 -34.24 15.50 -35.05
C GLN A 99 -34.28 16.96 -35.53
N TYR A 100 -34.93 17.82 -34.76
CA TYR A 100 -35.00 19.27 -35.01
C TYR A 100 -33.62 19.92 -34.98
N ARG A 101 -32.73 19.51 -34.04
CA ARG A 101 -31.31 19.90 -34.03
C ARG A 101 -30.53 19.43 -35.25
N GLY A 102 -30.92 18.31 -35.86
CA GLY A 102 -30.27 17.79 -37.06
C GLY A 102 -30.60 18.62 -38.31
N THR A 103 -31.83 19.13 -38.39
CA THR A 103 -32.36 19.85 -39.56
C THR A 103 -32.19 21.36 -39.47
N HIS A 104 -32.19 21.94 -38.26
CA HIS A 104 -32.09 23.39 -38.05
C HIS A 104 -30.69 23.77 -37.57
N ASN A 105 -30.02 24.64 -38.32
CA ASN A 105 -28.66 25.09 -38.00
C ASN A 105 -28.68 26.52 -37.45
N ILE A 106 -28.88 26.65 -36.14
CA ILE A 106 -28.82 27.93 -35.43
C ILE A 106 -27.46 28.04 -34.74
N SER A 107 -26.67 29.00 -35.20
CA SER A 107 -25.34 29.27 -34.65
C SER A 107 -25.39 30.37 -33.61
N ARG A 108 -24.53 30.28 -32.59
CA ARG A 108 -24.34 31.39 -31.66
C ARG A 108 -23.84 32.61 -32.45
N PRO A 109 -24.47 33.78 -32.28
CA PRO A 109 -23.86 35.01 -32.79
C PRO A 109 -22.49 35.17 -32.13
N ALA A 110 -21.51 35.67 -32.89
CA ALA A 110 -20.22 36.01 -32.33
C ALA A 110 -20.44 36.94 -31.12
N PRO A 111 -19.73 36.73 -29.98
CA PRO A 111 -19.93 37.58 -28.82
C PRO A 111 -19.66 39.02 -29.21
N VAL A 112 -20.70 39.86 -29.16
CA VAL A 112 -20.55 41.31 -29.26
C VAL A 112 -19.76 41.72 -28.02
N ARG A 113 -18.50 42.12 -28.22
CA ARG A 113 -17.68 42.65 -27.12
C ARG A 113 -18.41 43.86 -26.54
N GLY A 114 -18.82 43.77 -25.27
CA GLY A 114 -19.30 44.94 -24.52
C GLY A 114 -20.69 44.85 -23.88
N VAL A 115 -21.46 43.77 -24.06
CA VAL A 115 -22.75 43.61 -23.34
C VAL A 115 -22.57 42.62 -22.19
N GLU A 116 -21.89 43.08 -21.14
CA GLU A 116 -22.08 42.51 -19.82
C GLU A 116 -23.56 42.65 -19.47
N ARG A 117 -24.23 41.53 -19.24
CA ARG A 117 -25.59 41.54 -18.68
C ARG A 117 -25.49 42.24 -17.33
N ARG A 118 -25.85 43.52 -17.28
CA ARG A 118 -25.98 44.27 -16.04
C ARG A 118 -27.04 43.56 -15.21
N SER A 119 -26.60 42.66 -14.34
CA SER A 119 -27.40 42.17 -13.24
C SER A 119 -27.89 43.40 -12.48
N MET A 120 -29.21 43.54 -12.36
CA MET A 120 -29.83 44.57 -11.53
C MET A 120 -29.12 44.63 -10.17
N PRO A 121 -28.72 45.81 -9.68
CA PRO A 121 -28.10 45.91 -8.37
C PRO A 121 -29.16 45.57 -7.32
N THR A 122 -28.98 44.45 -6.63
CA THR A 122 -29.78 44.07 -5.47
C THR A 122 -29.63 45.16 -4.42
N LEU A 123 -30.75 45.72 -3.94
CA LEU A 123 -30.76 46.78 -2.94
C LEU A 123 -30.25 46.22 -1.60
N VAL A 124 -28.97 46.42 -1.33
CA VAL A 124 -28.30 45.99 -0.10
C VAL A 124 -28.37 47.13 0.93
N PRO A 125 -28.91 46.91 2.14
CA PRO A 125 -28.90 47.91 3.21
C PRO A 125 -27.49 48.33 3.62
N PRO A 126 -27.26 49.61 3.99
CA PRO A 126 -25.92 50.16 4.26
C PRO A 126 -25.22 49.56 5.51
N ASP A 127 -25.99 49.01 6.46
CA ASP A 127 -25.47 48.36 7.67
C ASP A 127 -25.27 46.84 7.53
N MET A 128 -25.52 46.31 6.33
CA MET A 128 -25.40 44.89 6.08
C MET A 128 -23.94 44.54 5.76
N THR A 129 -23.23 44.02 6.75
CA THR A 129 -21.89 43.48 6.55
C THR A 129 -21.97 42.07 5.98
N PHE A 130 -21.62 41.93 4.70
CA PHE A 130 -21.38 40.63 4.09
C PHE A 130 -19.91 40.27 4.26
N GLY A 131 -19.65 39.11 4.82
CA GLY A 131 -18.29 38.62 4.98
C GLY A 131 -18.29 37.35 5.81
N ILE A 132 -17.34 36.47 5.50
CA ILE A 132 -17.02 35.34 6.36
C ILE A 132 -16.05 35.89 7.41
N CYS A 133 -16.37 35.79 8.71
CA CYS A 133 -15.44 36.16 9.77
C CYS A 133 -14.09 35.48 9.52
N ASN A 134 -12.98 36.22 9.68
CA ASN A 134 -11.66 35.65 9.47
C ASN A 134 -11.44 34.49 10.44
N ARG A 135 -11.49 33.27 9.90
CA ARG A 135 -11.00 32.09 10.59
C ARG A 135 -9.54 32.38 10.95
N PRO A 136 -9.09 32.14 12.20
CA PRO A 136 -7.69 32.32 12.54
C PRO A 136 -6.86 31.56 11.52
N SER A 137 -5.91 32.25 10.89
CA SER A 137 -5.04 31.63 9.90
C SER A 137 -4.29 30.48 10.57
N THR A 138 -4.01 29.42 9.80
CA THR A 138 -3.10 28.38 10.24
C THR A 138 -1.82 29.07 10.75
N PRO A 139 -1.41 28.84 12.02
CA PRO A 139 -0.31 29.61 12.61
C PRO A 139 0.94 29.45 11.74
N ILE A 140 1.37 30.55 11.13
CA ILE A 140 2.41 30.51 10.10
C ILE A 140 3.75 29.99 10.65
N GLY A 141 3.99 30.19 11.95
CA GLY A 141 5.13 29.59 12.63
C GLY A 141 5.15 28.07 12.52
N GLU A 142 4.03 27.37 12.73
CA GLU A 142 3.98 25.91 12.60
C GLU A 142 4.23 25.46 11.14
N LEU A 143 3.83 26.26 10.15
CA LEU A 143 4.09 26.01 8.73
C LEU A 143 5.57 26.20 8.38
N LEU A 144 6.17 27.31 8.82
CA LEU A 144 7.59 27.61 8.60
C LEU A 144 8.50 26.56 9.23
N HIS A 145 8.16 26.11 10.44
CA HIS A 145 8.88 25.05 11.14
C HIS A 145 8.54 23.63 10.65
N GLN A 146 7.71 23.49 9.60
CA GLN A 146 7.28 22.19 9.05
C GLN A 146 6.68 21.21 10.09
N GLN A 147 6.08 21.73 11.16
CA GLN A 147 5.61 20.91 12.28
C GLN A 147 4.50 19.93 11.84
N TYR A 148 3.61 20.35 10.94
CA TYR A 148 2.58 19.47 10.38
C TYR A 148 3.15 18.27 9.62
N ARG A 149 4.25 18.48 8.88
CA ARG A 149 4.96 17.38 8.20
C ARG A 149 5.54 16.41 9.22
N GLN A 150 6.19 16.93 10.25
CA GLN A 150 6.78 16.11 11.31
C GLN A 150 5.72 15.32 12.08
N ARG A 151 4.64 15.98 12.51
CA ARG A 151 3.48 15.32 13.15
C ARG A 151 2.90 14.21 12.27
N TRP A 152 2.75 14.47 10.97
CA TRP A 152 2.24 13.46 10.05
C TRP A 152 3.20 12.28 9.89
N ILE A 153 4.50 12.53 9.74
CA ILE A 153 5.54 11.48 9.67
C ILE A 153 5.49 10.60 10.92
N GLN A 154 5.45 11.22 12.11
CA GLN A 154 5.38 10.50 13.38
C GLN A 154 4.12 9.62 13.43
N GLN A 155 2.95 10.17 13.08
CA GLN A 155 1.71 9.41 13.02
C GLN A 155 1.78 8.21 12.05
N GLN A 156 2.49 8.32 10.92
CA GLN A 156 2.66 7.18 10.01
C GLN A 156 3.59 6.13 10.59
N ILE A 157 4.68 6.54 11.24
CA ILE A 157 5.61 5.63 11.94
C ILE A 157 4.84 4.87 13.02
N ASP A 158 4.10 5.58 13.87
CA ASP A 158 3.32 5.01 14.96
C ASP A 158 2.23 4.03 14.45
N ARG A 159 1.58 4.35 13.33
CA ARG A 159 0.63 3.42 12.70
C ARG A 159 1.32 2.17 12.18
N HIS A 160 2.47 2.32 11.52
CA HIS A 160 3.21 1.20 10.96
C HIS A 160 3.75 0.27 12.06
N THR A 161 4.32 0.84 13.13
CA THR A 161 4.77 0.05 14.29
C THR A 161 3.61 -0.66 14.97
N ALA A 162 2.47 0.01 15.17
CA ALA A 162 1.27 -0.63 15.73
C ALA A 162 0.76 -1.81 14.88
N LEU A 163 0.78 -1.69 13.54
CA LEU A 163 0.42 -2.78 12.64
C LEU A 163 1.42 -3.95 12.72
N GLN A 164 2.72 -3.66 12.78
CA GLN A 164 3.73 -4.71 12.96
C GLN A 164 3.56 -5.43 14.30
N ASP A 165 3.33 -4.70 15.39
CA ASP A 165 3.08 -5.26 16.71
C ASP A 165 1.82 -6.13 16.75
N GLN A 166 0.76 -5.76 16.04
CA GLN A 166 -0.41 -6.62 15.91
C GLN A 166 -0.11 -7.90 15.14
N ASN A 167 0.66 -7.83 14.06
CA ASN A 167 1.03 -9.00 13.27
C ASN A 167 1.95 -9.94 14.05
N THR A 168 2.94 -9.43 14.78
CA THR A 168 3.80 -10.26 15.64
C THR A 168 2.98 -10.91 16.76
N LYS A 169 2.09 -10.17 17.42
CA LYS A 169 1.18 -10.73 18.45
C LYS A 169 0.23 -11.78 17.89
N ARG A 170 -0.26 -11.63 16.66
CA ARG A 170 -1.09 -12.65 15.98
C ARG A 170 -0.28 -13.90 15.62
N GLN A 171 0.97 -13.76 15.19
CA GLN A 171 1.87 -14.89 14.92
C GLN A 171 2.31 -15.59 16.22
N LEU A 172 2.38 -14.85 17.33
CA LEU A 172 2.60 -15.37 18.68
C LEU A 172 1.32 -15.89 19.35
N GLY A 173 0.26 -16.17 18.59
CA GLY A 173 -0.85 -16.97 19.08
C GLY A 173 -0.28 -18.26 19.68
N ARG A 174 -0.66 -18.57 20.94
CA ARG A 174 -0.12 -19.66 21.77
C ARG A 174 0.32 -20.84 20.90
N VAL A 175 1.64 -20.98 20.68
CA VAL A 175 2.20 -22.18 20.07
C VAL A 175 1.70 -23.34 20.93
N GLN A 176 0.86 -24.19 20.36
CA GLN A 176 0.36 -25.32 21.11
C GLN A 176 1.56 -26.20 21.47
N ASP A 177 1.74 -26.44 22.76
CA ASP A 177 2.81 -27.33 23.20
C ASP A 177 2.54 -28.72 22.62
N THR A 178 3.50 -29.24 21.86
CA THR A 178 3.46 -30.64 21.45
C THR A 178 3.54 -31.53 22.67
N ARG A 179 3.04 -32.78 22.58
CA ARG A 179 3.11 -33.77 23.66
C ARG A 179 4.53 -33.90 24.24
N THR A 180 5.57 -33.77 23.42
CA THR A 180 6.97 -33.78 23.85
C THR A 180 7.39 -32.54 24.64
N SER A 181 6.91 -31.34 24.27
CA SER A 181 7.12 -30.10 25.04
C SER A 181 6.45 -30.19 26.42
N VAL A 182 5.21 -30.67 26.47
CA VAL A 182 4.47 -30.88 27.73
C VAL A 182 5.22 -31.84 28.65
N LEU A 183 5.66 -33.00 28.13
CA LEU A 183 6.39 -34.01 28.89
C LEU A 183 7.74 -33.51 29.44
N ARG A 184 8.43 -32.61 28.71
CA ARG A 184 9.68 -31.98 29.21
C ARG A 184 9.42 -30.99 30.34
N LYS A 185 8.25 -30.34 30.35
CA LYS A 185 7.85 -29.36 31.38
C LYS A 185 7.28 -30.05 32.62
N SER A 186 6.56 -31.16 32.45
CA SER A 186 6.03 -31.95 33.56
C SER A 186 7.16 -32.75 34.23
N ARG A 187 7.71 -32.24 35.33
CA ARG A 187 8.54 -33.06 36.22
C ARG A 187 7.59 -33.84 37.15
N PRO A 188 7.61 -35.18 37.16
CA PRO A 188 6.86 -35.92 38.16
C PRO A 188 7.39 -35.53 39.54
N THR A 189 6.51 -35.13 40.45
CA THR A 189 6.85 -34.90 41.85
C THR A 189 7.26 -36.24 42.44
N VAL A 190 8.56 -36.46 42.56
CA VAL A 190 9.08 -37.67 43.20
C VAL A 190 8.64 -37.64 44.66
N VAL A 191 7.72 -38.54 45.02
CA VAL A 191 7.40 -38.82 46.42
C VAL A 191 8.70 -39.32 47.04
N SER A 192 9.26 -38.54 47.98
CA SER A 192 10.52 -38.84 48.64
C SER A 192 10.36 -40.03 49.59
N SER A 193 10.25 -41.24 49.05
CA SER A 193 10.42 -42.45 49.86
C SER A 193 11.90 -42.57 50.23
N PRO A 194 12.24 -42.85 51.50
CA PRO A 194 13.62 -43.16 51.86
C PRO A 194 14.11 -44.36 51.04
N LEU A 195 15.40 -44.37 50.70
CA LEU A 195 16.01 -45.53 50.05
C LEU A 195 15.77 -46.77 50.93
N TRP A 196 15.48 -47.91 50.31
CA TRP A 196 15.27 -49.16 51.04
C TRP A 196 16.50 -49.48 51.91
N LYS A 197 16.24 -49.80 53.18
CA LYS A 197 17.26 -50.22 54.16
C LYS A 197 16.74 -51.48 54.86
N LEU A 198 17.65 -52.40 55.17
CA LEU A 198 17.35 -53.52 56.05
C LEU A 198 16.99 -52.99 57.45
N PRO A 199 16.03 -53.60 58.17
CA PRO A 199 15.58 -53.13 59.48
C PRO A 199 16.73 -52.96 60.50
N GLN A 200 17.69 -53.89 60.50
CA GLN A 200 18.86 -53.85 61.40
C GLN A 200 19.81 -52.67 61.14
N PHE A 201 19.77 -52.06 59.94
CA PHE A 201 20.61 -50.93 59.55
C PHE A 201 19.85 -49.60 59.52
N GLN A 202 18.64 -49.55 60.08
CA GLN A 202 17.87 -48.32 60.13
C GLN A 202 18.41 -47.33 61.18
N GLN A 203 18.94 -47.86 62.30
CA GLN A 203 19.51 -47.09 63.41
C GLN A 203 21.03 -46.92 63.32
N VAL A 204 21.72 -47.71 62.49
CA VAL A 204 23.18 -47.68 62.37
C VAL A 204 23.60 -46.74 61.23
N GLY A 205 24.52 -45.82 61.53
CA GLY A 205 25.11 -44.92 60.53
C GLY A 205 26.05 -45.64 59.56
N PRO A 206 26.40 -45.01 58.42
CA PRO A 206 27.39 -45.59 57.52
C PRO A 206 28.75 -45.72 58.21
N ALA A 207 29.41 -46.86 58.04
CA ALA A 207 30.74 -47.11 58.59
C ALA A 207 31.84 -46.28 57.91
N LEU A 208 31.58 -45.81 56.69
CA LEU A 208 32.49 -45.01 55.88
C LEU A 208 31.71 -43.82 55.30
N ASP A 209 32.15 -42.59 55.58
CA ASP A 209 31.65 -41.40 54.90
C ASP A 209 32.74 -40.88 53.96
N THR A 210 32.53 -41.04 52.65
CA THR A 210 33.49 -40.62 51.62
C THR A 210 33.31 -39.16 51.21
N PHE A 211 32.32 -38.46 51.77
CA PHE A 211 32.10 -37.06 51.48
C PHE A 211 32.99 -36.18 52.36
N ARG A 212 33.49 -35.08 51.78
CA ARG A 212 34.32 -34.10 52.51
C ARG A 212 33.55 -33.41 53.64
N ASP A 213 32.27 -33.11 53.42
CA ASP A 213 31.39 -32.43 54.38
C ASP A 213 29.97 -33.04 54.38
N THR A 214 29.25 -32.88 55.49
CA THR A 214 27.83 -33.26 55.60
C THR A 214 26.95 -32.51 54.57
N ALA A 215 27.29 -31.25 54.28
CA ALA A 215 26.63 -30.47 53.23
C ALA A 215 26.92 -30.99 51.81
N ALA A 216 28.12 -31.54 51.57
CA ALA A 216 28.44 -32.18 50.30
C ALA A 216 27.65 -33.48 50.12
N ARG A 217 27.50 -34.27 51.19
CA ARG A 217 26.67 -35.48 51.22
C ARG A 217 25.20 -35.20 50.92
N GLN A 218 24.61 -34.18 51.55
CA GLN A 218 23.21 -33.80 51.27
C GLN A 218 23.02 -33.33 49.82
N ARG A 219 23.99 -32.59 49.26
CA ARG A 219 23.96 -32.17 47.85
C ARG A 219 24.03 -33.35 46.91
N ALA A 220 24.91 -34.33 47.18
CA ALA A 220 25.02 -35.54 46.38
C ALA A 220 23.73 -36.37 46.40
N LEU A 221 23.12 -36.55 47.58
CA LEU A 221 21.83 -37.27 47.70
C LEU A 221 20.69 -36.55 46.98
N LYS A 222 20.62 -35.20 47.08
CA LYS A 222 19.65 -34.40 46.33
C LYS A 222 19.88 -34.50 44.82
N ALA A 223 21.13 -34.51 44.36
CA ALA A 223 21.48 -34.68 42.97
C ALA A 223 21.05 -36.07 42.46
N GLN A 224 21.34 -37.13 43.20
CA GLN A 224 20.93 -38.50 42.89
C GLN A 224 19.39 -38.63 42.83
N GLN A 225 18.65 -38.02 43.75
CA GLN A 225 17.19 -37.98 43.71
C GLN A 225 16.65 -37.23 42.50
N SER A 226 17.30 -36.13 42.10
CA SER A 226 16.92 -35.35 40.92
C SER A 226 17.23 -36.06 39.60
N ASP A 227 18.26 -36.91 39.59
CA ASP A 227 18.68 -37.66 38.41
C ASP A 227 17.87 -38.96 38.25
N ALA A 228 17.50 -39.59 39.36
CA ALA A 228 16.54 -40.70 39.39
C ALA A 228 15.17 -40.31 38.79
N ALA A 229 14.81 -39.03 38.80
CA ALA A 229 13.61 -38.52 38.14
C ALA A 229 13.71 -38.47 36.60
N ARG A 230 14.92 -38.56 36.03
CA ARG A 230 15.19 -38.52 34.58
C ARG A 230 15.50 -39.89 33.98
N GLY A 231 15.79 -40.90 34.81
CA GLY A 231 16.19 -42.25 34.39
C GLY A 231 15.25 -43.37 34.84
N PRO A 232 15.51 -44.63 34.42
CA PRO A 232 14.66 -45.78 34.73
C PRO A 232 14.79 -46.19 36.20
N GLY A 233 13.94 -45.62 37.06
CA GLY A 233 13.75 -46.03 38.46
C GLY A 233 15.01 -45.96 39.35
N ALA A 234 14.83 -46.13 40.66
CA ALA A 234 15.96 -46.15 41.61
C ALA A 234 16.94 -47.33 41.42
N HIS A 235 16.58 -48.31 40.59
CA HIS A 235 17.29 -49.59 40.42
C HIS A 235 17.52 -49.98 38.94
N GLY A 236 17.41 -49.06 37.99
CA GLY A 236 17.59 -49.39 36.57
C GLY A 236 16.47 -50.22 35.95
N GLN A 237 15.37 -50.44 36.68
CA GLN A 237 14.17 -51.06 36.16
C GLN A 237 13.39 -49.98 35.40
N GLY A 238 13.08 -50.23 34.12
CA GLY A 238 12.44 -49.27 33.21
C GLY A 238 11.25 -48.50 33.78
N THR A 239 10.85 -47.44 33.09
CA THR A 239 9.70 -46.61 33.48
C THR A 239 8.44 -47.47 33.65
N ASN A 240 7.99 -47.67 34.89
CA ASN A 240 6.68 -48.26 35.17
C ASN A 240 5.61 -47.23 34.80
N ILE A 241 4.96 -47.44 33.67
CA ILE A 241 3.70 -46.80 33.34
C ILE A 241 2.64 -47.56 34.13
N LYS A 242 2.05 -46.91 35.14
CA LYS A 242 0.80 -47.40 35.73
C LYS A 242 -0.34 -46.97 34.82
N ASP A 243 -1.15 -47.94 34.42
CA ASP A 243 -2.43 -47.75 33.73
C ASP A 243 -3.42 -46.96 34.60
#